data_AF-A0A6L3XZS4-F1
#
_entry.id   AF-A0A6L3XZS4-F1
#
_cell.length_a   1.000
_cell.length_b   1.000
_cell.length_c   1.000
_cell.angle_alpha   90.00
_cell.angle_beta   90.00
_cell.angle_gamma   90.00
#
_symmetry.space_group_name_H-M   'P 1'
#
loop_
_entity.id
_entity.type
_entity.pdbx_description
1 polymer ?
#
loop_
_entity_poly.entity_id
_entity_poly.type
_entity_poly.pdbx_seq_one_letter_code
_entity_poly.pdbx_strand_id
1 'polypeptide(L)'
;MRPIIVLLMAWCLSMGAYAATAPDAKQITQELEQAKAAKPAQPETVESLQSALNALEERKGSLERAQQYQQVIDNFPKLSQTLRSQLNNLRDEPRQVPAGMTSEALNQEILQVSSQLLEKSRLAQQEQERAREIADSLSQLPQQQTDARRQLNEVERRIGTQTGCTPQNQAQNRGLQAES
;
A
#
# COMPACT_ATOMS: atom_id res chain seq x y z
N MET A 1 -3.86 46.02 31.81
CA MET A 1 -2.92 45.31 30.91
C MET A 1 -2.58 43.86 31.30
N ARG A 2 -2.84 43.38 32.53
CA ARG A 2 -2.52 41.99 32.95
C ARG A 2 -3.63 40.91 32.78
N PRO A 3 -4.96 41.19 32.78
CA PRO A 3 -5.96 40.11 32.66
C PRO A 3 -6.26 39.70 31.21
N ILE A 4 -5.99 40.58 30.24
CA ILE A 4 -6.24 40.32 28.81
C ILE A 4 -5.28 39.25 28.26
N ILE A 5 -4.02 39.26 28.72
CA ILE A 5 -3.00 38.30 28.27
C ILE A 5 -3.29 36.88 28.83
N VAL A 6 -3.85 36.78 30.04
CA VAL A 6 -4.22 35.50 30.65
C VAL A 6 -5.45 34.90 29.95
N LEU A 7 -6.42 35.72 29.58
CA LEU A 7 -7.59 35.29 28.79
C LEU A 7 -7.17 34.81 27.39
N LEU A 8 -6.23 35.51 26.75
CA LEU A 8 -5.71 35.13 25.43
C LEU A 8 -4.89 33.83 25.49
N MET A 9 -4.08 33.63 26.54
CA MET A 9 -3.32 32.40 26.75
C MET A 9 -4.21 31.21 27.13
N ALA A 10 -5.28 31.42 27.90
CA ALA A 10 -6.29 30.38 28.18
C ALA A 10 -7.03 29.97 26.91
N TRP A 11 -7.29 30.92 26.00
CA TRP A 11 -7.86 30.61 24.69
C TRP A 11 -6.88 29.86 23.78
N CYS A 12 -5.59 30.24 23.78
CA CYS A 12 -4.54 29.52 23.05
C CYS A 12 -4.31 28.08 23.55
N LEU A 13 -4.49 27.82 24.85
CA LEU A 13 -4.38 26.48 25.43
C LEU A 13 -5.61 25.61 25.13
N SER A 14 -6.79 26.20 24.93
CA SER A 14 -7.99 25.46 24.53
C SER A 14 -8.00 24.99 23.07
N MET A 15 -7.11 25.54 22.23
CA MET A 15 -6.82 25.01 20.88
C MET A 15 -5.70 23.94 20.87
N GLY A 16 -5.12 23.59 22.03
CA GLY A 16 -3.98 22.69 22.13
C GLY A 16 -4.29 21.20 22.30
N ALA A 17 -5.55 20.78 22.22
CA ALA A 17 -5.94 19.39 22.49
C ALA A 17 -6.82 18.73 21.42
N TYR A 18 -6.87 19.28 20.20
CA TYR A 18 -7.27 18.48 19.05
C TYR A 18 -6.05 17.72 18.56
N ALA A 19 -5.77 16.59 19.21
CA ALA A 19 -5.09 15.51 18.52
C ALA A 19 -5.81 15.30 17.19
N ALA A 20 -5.05 15.33 16.10
CA ALA A 20 -5.52 15.22 14.73
C ALA A 20 -6.21 13.87 14.50
N THR A 21 -7.48 13.77 14.88
CA THR A 21 -8.37 12.74 14.37
C THR A 21 -8.71 13.17 12.94
N ALA A 22 -8.20 12.42 11.97
CA ALA A 22 -8.62 12.50 10.57
C ALA A 22 -10.16 12.63 10.51
N PRO A 23 -10.73 13.44 9.60
CA PRO A 23 -12.16 13.70 9.57
C PRO A 23 -12.87 12.35 9.49
N ASP A 24 -13.65 12.02 10.53
CA ASP A 24 -14.25 10.70 10.66
C ASP A 24 -15.21 10.52 9.49
N ALA A 25 -15.07 9.44 8.71
CA ALA A 25 -15.87 9.21 7.50
C ALA A 25 -17.38 9.35 7.78
N LYS A 26 -17.79 9.05 9.02
CA LYS A 26 -19.15 9.22 9.54
C LYS A 26 -19.63 10.68 9.54
N GLN A 27 -18.77 11.63 9.84
CA GLN A 27 -19.08 13.07 9.82
C GLN A 27 -19.27 13.56 8.38
N ILE A 28 -18.40 13.16 7.45
CA ILE A 28 -18.53 13.53 6.03
C ILE A 28 -19.78 12.90 5.40
N THR A 29 -20.13 11.66 5.76
CA THR A 29 -21.40 11.05 5.32
C THR A 29 -22.62 11.79 5.87
N GLN A 30 -22.57 12.25 7.12
CA GLN A 30 -23.68 12.96 7.77
C GLN A 30 -23.84 14.38 7.19
N GLU A 31 -22.75 15.07 6.90
CA GLU A 31 -22.74 16.35 6.18
C GLU A 31 -23.26 16.19 4.75
N LEU A 32 -22.97 15.07 4.08
CA LEU A 32 -23.49 14.78 2.74
C LEU A 32 -25.01 14.53 2.75
N GLU A 33 -25.53 13.82 3.75
CA GLU A 33 -26.98 13.66 3.93
C GLU A 33 -27.67 15.00 4.24
N GLN A 34 -27.07 15.84 5.08
CA GLN A 34 -27.60 17.18 5.39
C GLN A 34 -27.55 18.11 4.18
N ALA A 35 -26.48 18.08 3.39
CA ALA A 35 -26.34 18.86 2.16
C ALA A 35 -27.33 18.42 1.06
N LYS A 36 -27.68 17.13 1.02
CA LYS A 36 -28.75 16.58 0.15
C LYS A 36 -30.15 16.94 0.65
N ALA A 37 -30.34 17.05 1.97
CA ALA A 37 -31.64 17.36 2.58
C ALA A 37 -31.96 18.87 2.63
N ALA A 38 -30.95 19.74 2.56
CA ALA A 38 -31.12 21.19 2.53
C ALA A 38 -31.75 21.65 1.20
N LYS A 39 -32.70 22.61 1.26
CA LYS A 39 -33.26 23.28 0.08
C LYS A 39 -32.85 24.76 0.07
N PRO A 40 -32.24 25.27 -1.03
CA PRO A 40 -31.89 24.53 -2.24
C PRO A 40 -30.69 23.60 -1.99
N ALA A 41 -30.75 22.40 -2.57
CA ALA A 41 -29.62 21.47 -2.52
C ALA A 41 -28.48 22.08 -3.34
N GLN A 42 -27.30 22.19 -2.76
CA GLN A 42 -26.11 22.70 -3.44
C GLN A 42 -25.36 21.53 -4.06
N PRO A 43 -25.52 21.23 -5.36
CA PRO A 43 -24.95 20.03 -5.99
C PRO A 43 -23.42 19.97 -5.88
N GLU A 44 -22.75 21.12 -5.95
CA GLU A 44 -21.29 21.24 -5.79
C GLU A 44 -20.82 20.78 -4.40
N THR A 45 -21.59 21.06 -3.35
CA THR A 45 -21.24 20.63 -1.98
C THR A 45 -21.36 19.11 -1.84
N VAL A 46 -22.38 18.50 -2.44
CA VAL A 46 -22.59 17.06 -2.42
C VAL A 46 -21.48 16.33 -3.18
N GLU A 47 -21.07 16.86 -4.33
CA GLU A 47 -19.96 16.31 -5.13
C GLU A 47 -18.60 16.42 -4.41
N SER A 48 -18.35 17.55 -3.74
CA SER A 48 -17.13 17.74 -2.94
C SER A 48 -17.06 16.80 -1.74
N LEU A 49 -18.19 16.57 -1.04
CA LEU A 49 -18.26 15.65 0.10
C LEU A 49 -18.14 14.19 -0.36
N GLN A 50 -18.68 13.86 -1.53
CA GLN A 50 -18.58 12.52 -2.11
C GLN A 50 -17.15 12.22 -2.59
N SER A 51 -16.47 13.19 -3.20
CA SER A 51 -15.05 13.03 -3.57
C SER A 51 -14.14 12.94 -2.34
N ALA A 52 -14.43 13.69 -1.27
CA ALA A 52 -13.72 13.57 0.01
C ALA A 52 -13.89 12.19 0.66
N LEU A 53 -15.09 11.58 0.59
CA LEU A 53 -15.32 10.22 1.06
C LEU A 53 -14.52 9.18 0.25
N ASN A 54 -14.55 9.30 -1.07
CA ASN A 54 -13.79 8.39 -1.94
C ASN A 54 -12.29 8.49 -1.68
N ALA A 55 -11.75 9.70 -1.50
CA ALA A 55 -10.33 9.91 -1.17
C ALA A 55 -9.95 9.29 0.20
N LEU A 56 -10.85 9.34 1.18
CA LEU A 56 -10.63 8.72 2.50
C LEU A 56 -10.63 7.19 2.40
N GLU A 57 -11.54 6.62 1.61
CA GLU A 57 -11.58 5.18 1.35
C GLU A 57 -10.32 4.70 0.61
N GLU A 58 -9.88 5.44 -0.40
CA GLU A 58 -8.64 5.16 -1.13
C GLU A 58 -7.40 5.25 -0.21
N ARG A 59 -7.38 6.22 0.71
CA ARG A 59 -6.34 6.31 1.74
C ARG A 59 -6.32 5.08 2.65
N LYS A 60 -7.48 4.62 3.13
CA LYS A 60 -7.57 3.40 3.95
C LYS A 60 -7.05 2.18 3.19
N GLY A 61 -7.51 1.99 1.96
CA GLY A 61 -7.05 0.88 1.11
C GLY A 61 -5.55 0.95 0.80
N SER A 62 -5.00 2.15 0.66
CA SER A 62 -3.55 2.36 0.47
C SER A 62 -2.75 2.03 1.73
N LEU A 63 -3.26 2.42 2.91
CA LEU A 63 -2.62 2.12 4.20
C LEU A 63 -2.63 0.61 4.48
N GLU A 64 -3.73 -0.08 4.20
CA GLU A 64 -3.82 -1.54 4.29
C GLU A 64 -2.79 -2.22 3.39
N ARG A 65 -2.67 -1.79 2.13
CA ARG A 65 -1.65 -2.31 1.21
C ARG A 65 -0.23 -2.04 1.70
N ALA A 66 0.05 -0.85 2.22
CA ALA A 66 1.34 -0.51 2.81
C ALA A 66 1.67 -1.43 4.00
N GLN A 67 0.69 -1.72 4.87
CA GLN A 67 0.85 -2.69 5.96
C GLN A 67 1.12 -4.11 5.45
N GLN A 68 0.43 -4.55 4.41
CA GLN A 68 0.68 -5.85 3.79
C GLN A 68 2.11 -5.94 3.23
N TYR A 69 2.59 -4.90 2.53
CA TYR A 69 3.97 -4.85 2.07
C TYR A 69 4.96 -4.87 3.22
N GLN A 70 4.70 -4.10 4.28
CA GLN A 70 5.54 -4.10 5.48
C GLN A 70 5.62 -5.49 6.11
N GLN A 71 4.50 -6.20 6.23
CA GLN A 71 4.48 -7.58 6.73
C GLN A 71 5.33 -8.52 5.87
N VAL A 72 5.28 -8.41 4.55
CA VAL A 72 6.11 -9.23 3.66
C VAL A 72 7.60 -8.91 3.85
N ILE A 73 7.96 -7.63 3.93
CA ILE A 73 9.32 -7.16 4.17
C ILE A 73 9.85 -7.69 5.51
N ASP A 74 9.07 -7.56 6.58
CA ASP A 74 9.45 -7.99 7.93
C ASP A 74 9.57 -9.52 8.06
N ASN A 75 8.76 -10.27 7.31
CA ASN A 75 8.77 -11.73 7.33
C ASN A 75 9.80 -12.34 6.38
N PHE A 76 10.31 -11.58 5.41
CA PHE A 76 11.30 -12.08 4.44
C PHE A 76 12.55 -12.68 5.10
N PRO A 77 13.18 -12.07 6.13
CA PRO A 77 14.33 -12.66 6.82
C PRO A 77 13.99 -14.02 7.44
N LYS A 78 12.84 -14.14 8.12
CA LYS A 78 12.41 -15.40 8.75
C LYS A 78 12.19 -16.49 7.72
N LEU A 79 11.46 -16.17 6.64
CA LEU A 79 11.22 -17.11 5.55
C LEU A 79 12.52 -17.57 4.90
N SER A 80 13.46 -16.64 4.66
CA SER A 80 14.78 -16.96 4.12
C SER A 80 15.60 -17.86 5.06
N GLN A 81 15.51 -17.65 6.38
CA GLN A 81 16.19 -18.46 7.38
C GLN A 81 15.59 -19.87 7.44
N THR A 82 14.26 -19.99 7.42
CA THR A 82 13.57 -21.28 7.34
C THR A 82 13.98 -22.04 6.08
N LEU A 83 13.96 -21.39 4.91
CA LEU A 83 14.38 -22.01 3.65
C LEU A 83 15.84 -22.46 3.71
N ARG A 84 16.76 -21.63 4.20
CA ARG A 84 18.17 -22.02 4.40
C ARG A 84 18.32 -23.21 5.34
N SER A 85 17.56 -23.26 6.43
CA SER A 85 17.60 -24.40 7.37
C SER A 85 17.11 -25.69 6.71
N GLN A 86 16.03 -25.62 5.92
CA GLN A 86 15.51 -26.77 5.17
C GLN A 86 16.52 -27.23 4.11
N LEU A 87 17.18 -26.29 3.43
CA LEU A 87 18.16 -26.58 2.39
C LEU A 87 19.44 -27.18 2.97
N ASN A 88 19.91 -26.70 4.13
CA ASN A 88 21.03 -27.31 4.86
C ASN A 88 20.69 -28.74 5.30
N ASN A 89 19.48 -28.98 5.83
CA ASN A 89 19.05 -30.33 6.22
C ASN A 89 18.94 -31.30 5.03
N LEU A 90 18.72 -30.80 3.80
CA LEU A 90 18.64 -31.62 2.59
C LEU A 90 20.02 -31.94 1.96
N ARG A 91 21.09 -31.23 2.35
CA ARG A 91 22.37 -31.25 1.63
C ARG A 91 23.40 -32.23 2.17
N ASP A 92 23.21 -32.77 3.37
CA ASP A 92 24.26 -33.51 4.09
C ASP A 92 24.28 -35.03 3.91
N GLU A 93 23.28 -35.65 3.27
CA GLU A 93 23.39 -37.05 2.81
C GLU A 93 23.16 -37.17 1.31
N PRO A 94 24.19 -37.56 0.52
CA PRO A 94 23.93 -38.24 -0.74
C PRO A 94 23.00 -39.41 -0.43
N ARG A 95 21.86 -39.52 -1.13
CA ARG A 95 21.01 -40.72 -1.04
C ARG A 95 21.93 -41.93 -1.22
N GLN A 96 22.12 -42.71 -0.15
CA GLN A 96 22.91 -43.92 -0.23
C GLN A 96 22.17 -44.87 -1.17
N VAL A 97 22.75 -45.12 -2.35
CA VAL A 97 22.24 -46.14 -3.26
C VAL A 97 22.45 -47.48 -2.55
N PRO A 98 21.39 -48.22 -2.16
CA PRO A 98 21.54 -49.49 -1.46
C PRO A 98 22.34 -50.46 -2.33
N ALA A 99 23.38 -51.09 -1.78
CA ALA A 99 24.34 -51.94 -2.49
C ALA A 99 23.77 -53.29 -3.02
N GLY A 100 22.47 -53.37 -3.32
CA GLY A 100 21.78 -54.57 -3.81
C GLY A 100 20.61 -54.31 -4.75
N MET A 101 20.47 -53.11 -5.33
CA MET A 101 19.42 -52.85 -6.33
C MET A 101 19.65 -53.68 -7.60
N THR A 102 18.58 -54.33 -8.08
CA THR A 102 18.58 -55.00 -9.38
C THR A 102 18.70 -53.97 -10.51
N SER A 103 19.23 -54.37 -11.67
CA SER A 103 19.38 -53.47 -12.84
C SER A 103 18.07 -52.79 -13.25
N GLU A 104 16.92 -53.44 -12.99
CA GLU A 104 15.59 -52.91 -13.27
C GLU A 104 15.21 -51.77 -12.32
N ALA A 105 15.52 -51.90 -11.03
CA ALA A 105 15.28 -50.85 -10.03
C ALA A 105 16.12 -49.60 -10.31
N LEU A 106 17.37 -49.80 -10.74
CA LEU A 106 18.26 -48.70 -11.13
C LEU A 106 17.71 -47.95 -12.35
N ASN A 107 17.21 -48.68 -13.36
CA ASN A 107 16.67 -48.07 -14.57
C ASN A 107 15.38 -47.26 -14.28
N GLN A 108 14.53 -47.76 -13.39
CA GLN A 108 13.37 -47.02 -12.91
C GLN A 108 13.77 -45.75 -12.14
N GLU A 109 14.79 -45.81 -11.29
CA GLU A 109 15.30 -44.65 -10.57
C GLU A 109 15.92 -43.62 -11.52
N ILE A 110 16.67 -44.04 -12.55
CA ILE A 110 17.20 -43.16 -13.59
C ILE A 110 16.07 -42.42 -14.32
N LEU A 111 15.00 -43.12 -14.69
CA LEU A 111 13.83 -42.51 -15.33
C LEU A 111 13.13 -41.52 -14.39
N GLN A 112 13.00 -41.86 -13.11
CA GLN A 112 12.38 -41.00 -12.10
C GLN A 112 13.21 -39.75 -11.80
N VAL A 113 14.53 -39.89 -11.70
CA VAL A 113 15.45 -38.76 -11.51
C VAL A 113 15.45 -37.86 -12.76
N SER A 114 15.39 -38.45 -13.96
CA SER A 114 15.33 -37.69 -15.20
C SER A 114 14.04 -36.88 -15.32
N SER A 115 12.88 -37.44 -14.93
CA SER A 115 11.61 -36.70 -14.93
C SER A 115 11.61 -35.58 -13.89
N GLN A 116 12.13 -35.84 -12.69
CA GLN A 116 12.33 -34.81 -11.67
C GLN A 116 13.27 -33.69 -12.14
N LEU A 117 14.36 -34.03 -12.83
CA LEU A 117 15.31 -33.06 -13.36
C LEU A 117 14.66 -32.17 -14.43
N LEU A 118 13.87 -32.77 -15.34
CA LEU A 118 13.11 -32.03 -16.35
C LEU A 118 12.08 -31.08 -15.70
N GLU A 119 11.37 -31.54 -14.67
CA GLU A 119 10.42 -30.71 -13.94
C GLU A 119 11.10 -29.55 -13.21
N LYS A 120 12.23 -29.81 -12.52
CA LYS A 120 13.04 -28.78 -11.89
C LYS A 120 13.61 -27.78 -12.89
N SER A 121 14.03 -28.24 -14.07
CA SER A 121 14.46 -27.38 -15.16
C SER A 121 13.33 -26.46 -15.62
N ARG A 122 12.10 -26.96 -15.73
CA ARG A 122 10.94 -26.16 -16.10
C ARG A 122 10.61 -25.11 -15.04
N LEU A 123 10.66 -25.47 -13.75
CA LEU A 123 10.46 -24.53 -12.64
C LEU A 123 11.52 -23.44 -12.63
N ALA A 124 12.79 -23.79 -12.84
CA ALA A 124 13.89 -22.83 -12.90
C ALA A 124 13.70 -21.82 -14.06
N GLN A 125 13.24 -22.30 -15.22
CA GLN A 125 12.89 -21.41 -16.34
C GLN A 125 11.74 -20.45 -15.98
N GLN A 126 10.69 -20.94 -15.33
CA GLN A 126 9.59 -20.10 -14.89
C GLN A 126 10.02 -19.05 -13.86
N GLU A 127 10.90 -19.40 -12.91
CA GLU A 127 11.46 -18.43 -11.96
C GLU A 127 12.32 -17.38 -12.67
N GLN A 128 13.08 -17.77 -13.69
CA GLN A 128 13.86 -16.83 -14.49
C GLN A 128 12.96 -15.86 -15.28
N GLU A 129 11.86 -16.35 -15.86
CA GLU A 129 10.86 -15.51 -16.52
C GLU A 129 10.23 -14.53 -15.53
N ARG A 130 9.81 -15.01 -14.35
CA ARG A 130 9.27 -14.14 -13.29
C ARG A 130 10.29 -13.10 -12.82
N ALA A 131 11.56 -13.48 -12.65
CA ALA A 131 12.60 -12.55 -12.28
C ALA A 131 12.78 -11.45 -13.33
N ARG A 132 12.62 -11.79 -14.62
CA ARG A 132 12.65 -10.83 -15.72
C ARG A 132 11.45 -9.89 -15.70
N GLU A 133 10.24 -10.41 -15.50
CA GLU A 133 9.03 -9.59 -15.35
C GLU A 133 9.11 -8.61 -14.18
N ILE A 134 9.69 -9.04 -13.05
CA ILE A 134 9.95 -8.18 -11.89
C ILE A 134 10.97 -7.10 -12.26
N ALA A 135 12.08 -7.45 -12.92
CA ALA A 135 13.08 -6.49 -13.35
C ALA A 135 12.50 -5.44 -14.31
N ASP A 136 11.68 -5.88 -15.27
CA ASP A 136 10.97 -5.00 -16.20
C ASP A 136 10.01 -4.07 -15.45
N SER A 137 9.24 -4.59 -14.47
CA SER A 137 8.34 -3.78 -13.63
C SER A 137 9.10 -2.76 -12.77
N LEU A 138 10.24 -3.17 -12.19
CA LEU A 138 11.10 -2.28 -11.41
C LEU A 138 11.71 -1.17 -12.28
N SER A 139 12.00 -1.46 -13.55
CA SER A 139 12.51 -0.45 -14.50
C SER A 139 11.47 0.63 -14.85
N GLN A 140 10.17 0.28 -14.80
CA GLN A 140 9.06 1.19 -15.14
C GLN A 140 8.58 2.01 -13.94
N LEU A 141 8.88 1.56 -12.72
CA LEU A 141 8.44 2.21 -11.47
C LEU A 141 8.87 3.69 -11.35
N PRO A 142 10.10 4.10 -11.71
CA PRO A 142 10.50 5.52 -11.70
C PRO A 142 9.66 6.39 -12.63
N GLN A 143 9.27 5.85 -13.80
CA GLN A 143 8.42 6.56 -14.74
C GLN A 143 7.01 6.72 -14.19
N GLN A 144 6.43 5.65 -13.64
CA GLN A 144 5.13 5.72 -12.97
C GLN A 144 5.14 6.72 -11.80
N GLN A 145 6.20 6.76 -11.00
CA GLN A 145 6.35 7.74 -9.92
C GLN A 145 6.43 9.17 -10.47
N THR A 146 7.15 9.38 -11.57
CA THR A 146 7.26 10.70 -12.22
C THR A 146 5.90 11.15 -12.76
N ASP A 147 5.16 10.26 -13.40
CA ASP A 147 3.85 10.57 -13.96
C ASP A 147 2.80 10.80 -12.85
N ALA A 148 2.81 10.01 -11.77
CA ALA A 148 1.99 10.26 -10.59
C ALA A 148 2.30 11.63 -9.96
N ARG A 149 3.58 12.00 -9.85
CA ARG A 149 4.00 13.33 -9.37
C ARG A 149 3.51 14.46 -10.29
N ARG A 150 3.55 14.27 -11.61
CA ARG A 150 3.02 15.25 -12.56
C ARG A 150 1.51 15.41 -12.42
N GLN A 151 0.77 14.32 -12.26
CA GLN A 151 -0.68 14.35 -12.04
C GLN A 151 -1.02 15.07 -10.73
N LEU A 152 -0.29 14.79 -9.64
CA LEU A 152 -0.44 15.53 -8.38
C LEU A 152 -0.18 17.03 -8.56
N ASN A 153 0.91 17.40 -9.24
CA ASN A 153 1.20 18.81 -9.53
C ASN A 153 0.10 19.48 -10.40
N GLU A 154 -0.48 18.77 -11.35
CA GLU A 154 -1.58 19.31 -12.18
C GLU A 154 -2.87 19.46 -11.37
N VAL A 155 -3.16 18.53 -10.45
CA VAL A 155 -4.27 18.64 -9.49
C VAL A 155 -4.04 19.83 -8.55
N GLU A 156 -2.84 19.96 -7.97
CA GLU A 156 -2.44 21.12 -7.16
C GLU A 156 -2.53 22.43 -7.94
N ARG A 157 -2.16 22.44 -9.22
CA ARG A 157 -2.28 23.63 -10.07
C ARG A 157 -3.74 24.00 -10.32
N ARG A 158 -4.62 23.01 -10.55
CA ARG A 158 -6.07 23.24 -10.68
C ARG A 158 -6.67 23.81 -9.40
N ILE A 159 -6.23 23.31 -8.25
CA ILE A 159 -6.57 23.80 -6.92
C ILE A 159 -6.07 25.25 -6.70
N GLY A 160 -4.82 25.53 -7.07
CA GLY A 160 -4.20 26.86 -6.99
C GLY A 160 -4.80 27.89 -7.94
N THR A 161 -5.45 27.46 -9.02
CA THR A 161 -6.23 28.36 -9.89
C THR A 161 -7.68 28.58 -9.42
N GLN A 162 -8.19 27.76 -8.50
CA GLN A 162 -9.54 27.88 -7.91
C GLN A 162 -9.57 28.64 -6.57
N THR A 163 -8.49 29.33 -6.18
CA THR A 163 -8.37 30.05 -4.90
C THR A 163 -9.09 31.41 -4.87
N GLY A 164 -10.08 31.60 -5.75
CA GLY A 164 -11.05 32.71 -5.67
C GLY A 164 -12.21 32.36 -4.75
N CYS A 165 -11.96 32.36 -3.44
CA CYS A 165 -12.96 32.40 -2.35
C CYS A 165 -14.16 31.43 -2.44
N THR A 166 -13.94 30.13 -2.19
CA THR A 166 -15.03 29.15 -2.01
C THR A 166 -14.73 28.15 -0.87
N PRO A 167 -15.77 27.60 -0.21
CA PRO A 167 -15.68 26.64 0.91
C PRO A 167 -14.79 25.40 0.64
N GLN A 168 -14.49 25.14 -0.63
CA GLN A 168 -13.59 24.11 -1.12
C GLN A 168 -12.14 24.31 -0.65
N ASN A 169 -11.66 25.54 -0.48
CA ASN A 169 -10.32 25.81 0.06
C ASN A 169 -10.20 25.40 1.55
N GLN A 170 -11.31 25.47 2.28
CA GLN A 170 -11.38 25.04 3.67
C GLN A 170 -11.43 23.50 3.78
N ALA A 171 -12.05 22.82 2.81
CA ALA A 171 -12.00 21.37 2.68
C ALA A 171 -10.62 20.86 2.21
N GLN A 172 -9.95 21.60 1.33
CA GLN A 172 -8.61 21.27 0.82
C GLN A 172 -7.53 21.37 1.91
N ASN A 173 -7.61 22.39 2.76
CA ASN A 173 -6.75 22.48 3.95
C ASN A 173 -7.00 21.33 4.94
N ARG A 174 -8.24 20.81 5.03
CA ARG A 174 -8.53 19.60 5.80
C ARG A 174 -8.00 18.32 5.14
N GLY A 175 -7.94 18.26 3.81
CA GLY A 175 -7.33 17.15 3.06
C GLY A 175 -5.81 17.09 3.21
N LEU A 176 -5.13 18.24 3.13
CA LEU A 176 -3.68 18.33 3.35
C LEU A 176 -3.28 17.99 4.79
N GLN A 177 -4.13 18.30 5.78
CA GLN A 177 -3.95 17.85 7.16
C GLN A 177 -4.22 16.35 7.36
N ALA A 178 -4.89 15.70 6.41
CA ALA A 178 -5.09 14.26 6.44
C ALA A 178 -3.95 13.49 5.75
N GLU A 179 -3.09 14.12 4.95
CA GLU A 179 -1.92 13.47 4.33
C GLU A 179 -0.64 13.51 5.18
N SER A 180 -0.66 14.20 6.32
CA SER A 180 0.38 14.12 7.37
C SER A 180 0.05 13.04 8.41
#